data_AF-A0A349QW72-F1
#
_entry.id   AF-A0A349QW72-F1
#
_cell.length_a   1.000
_cell.length_b   1.000
_cell.length_c   1.000
_cell.angle_alpha   90.00
_cell.angle_beta   90.00
_cell.angle_gamma   90.00
#
_symmetry.space_group_name_H-M   'P 1'
#
loop_
_entity.id
_entity.type
_entity.pdbx_description
1 polymer ?
#
loop_
_entity_poly.entity_id
_entity_poly.type
_entity_poly.pdbx_seq_one_letter_code
_entity_poly.pdbx_strand_id
1 'polypeptide(L)'
;ENYIAEKPFTDRFVQQSHSDDIRQICGYARDRKILKRLGYTDEDMQDIVVDCLIIYPDQNSFEILPKNLKVHSIDQFTKFYKIPVKLPTL
;
A
#
# COMPACT_ATOMS: atom_id res chain seq x y z
N GLU A 1 -5.57 11.42 6.77
CA GLU A 1 -4.61 10.34 7.08
C GLU A 1 -3.64 10.21 5.90
N ASN A 2 -2.36 9.95 6.17
CA ASN A 2 -1.28 9.93 5.18
C ASN A 2 -0.89 8.49 4.83
N TYR A 3 -0.87 8.15 3.54
CA TYR A 3 -0.63 6.78 3.05
C TYR A 3 0.36 6.77 1.91
N ILE A 4 1.13 5.68 1.81
CA ILE A 4 1.90 5.36 0.60
C ILE A 4 1.18 4.22 -0.10
N ALA A 5 0.81 4.46 -1.35
CA ALA A 5 0.12 3.50 -2.18
C ALA A 5 0.86 3.25 -3.48
N GLU A 6 1.04 1.97 -3.82
CA GLU A 6 1.58 1.52 -5.10
C GLU A 6 0.55 0.64 -5.81
N LYS A 7 0.46 0.82 -7.13
CA LYS A 7 -0.38 0.00 -8.01
C LYS A 7 0.51 -1.05 -8.66
N PRO A 8 0.43 -2.32 -8.27
CA PRO A 8 1.11 -3.36 -9.01
C PRO A 8 0.36 -3.63 -10.32
N PHE A 9 1.12 -3.64 -11.41
CA PHE A 9 0.59 -3.74 -12.77
C PHE A 9 0.39 -5.17 -13.27
N THR A 10 0.70 -6.18 -12.44
CA THR A 10 0.82 -7.57 -12.90
C THR A 10 -0.22 -8.46 -12.21
N ASP A 11 -0.97 -9.25 -12.99
CA ASP A 11 -1.93 -10.29 -12.50
C ASP A 11 -1.32 -11.30 -11.52
N ARG A 12 0.02 -11.40 -11.49
CA ARG A 12 0.78 -12.21 -10.53
C ARG A 12 0.52 -11.83 -9.07
N PHE A 13 0.03 -10.62 -8.80
CA PHE A 13 -0.37 -10.20 -7.46
C PHE A 13 -1.46 -11.07 -6.84
N VAL A 14 -2.27 -11.71 -7.67
CA VAL A 14 -3.36 -12.58 -7.22
C VAL A 14 -2.82 -13.94 -6.75
N GLN A 15 -1.63 -14.39 -7.19
CA GLN A 15 -1.23 -15.79 -7.00
C GLN A 15 0.15 -16.07 -6.40
N GLN A 16 1.22 -15.28 -6.57
CA GLN A 16 2.48 -15.63 -5.90
C GLN A 16 3.58 -14.55 -5.92
N SER A 17 4.31 -14.51 -4.79
CA SER A 17 5.53 -13.73 -4.47
C SER A 17 5.36 -12.23 -4.23
N HIS A 18 4.67 -11.91 -3.14
CA HIS A 18 4.44 -10.56 -2.61
C HIS A 18 5.68 -9.80 -2.12
N SER A 19 6.85 -10.45 -2.04
CA SER A 19 7.98 -9.91 -1.26
C SER A 19 8.67 -8.70 -1.88
N ASP A 20 8.73 -8.60 -3.22
CA ASP A 20 9.53 -7.55 -3.87
C ASP A 20 8.77 -6.22 -3.93
N ASP A 21 7.48 -6.22 -4.28
CA ASP A 21 6.66 -5.01 -4.25
C ASP A 21 6.48 -4.49 -2.82
N ILE A 22 6.30 -5.38 -1.84
CA ILE A 22 6.27 -4.97 -0.44
C ILE A 22 7.62 -4.35 -0.03
N ARG A 23 8.74 -4.88 -0.53
CA ARG A 23 10.07 -4.30 -0.26
C ARG A 23 10.20 -2.90 -0.87
N GLN A 24 9.63 -2.65 -2.06
CA GLN A 24 9.60 -1.32 -2.67
C GLN A 24 8.78 -0.33 -1.84
N ILE A 25 7.55 -0.71 -1.46
CA ILE A 25 6.69 0.12 -0.61
C ILE A 25 7.34 0.40 0.74
N CYS A 26 7.95 -0.61 1.36
CA CYS A 26 8.76 -0.45 2.58
C CYS A 26 9.94 0.51 2.38
N GLY A 27 10.50 0.57 1.17
CA GLY A 27 11.55 1.52 0.80
C GLY A 27 11.01 2.94 0.78
N TYR A 28 9.89 3.17 0.10
CA TYR A 28 9.23 4.48 0.05
C TYR A 28 8.77 4.96 1.43
N ALA A 29 8.27 4.05 2.28
CA ALA A 29 7.86 4.35 3.65
C ALA A 29 8.99 4.80 4.56
N ARG A 30 10.24 4.54 4.18
CA ARG A 30 11.44 4.97 4.92
C ARG A 30 12.21 6.08 4.20
N ASP A 31 11.73 6.53 3.03
CA ASP A 31 12.36 7.61 2.31
C ASP A 31 12.11 8.95 3.01
N ARG A 32 13.19 9.62 3.44
CA ARG A 32 13.09 10.87 4.19
C ARG A 32 12.40 11.98 3.39
N LYS A 33 12.55 12.04 2.07
CA LYS A 33 11.90 13.08 1.25
C LYS A 33 10.40 12.85 1.18
N ILE A 34 9.96 11.60 1.04
CA ILE A 34 8.55 11.22 1.09
C ILE A 34 7.97 11.54 2.47
N LEU A 35 8.65 11.12 3.54
CA LEU A 35 8.21 11.38 4.92
C LEU A 35 8.07 12.88 5.22
N LYS A 36 9.05 13.71 4.79
CA LYS A 36 8.95 15.17 4.91
C LYS A 36 7.74 15.72 4.17
N ARG A 37 7.44 15.19 2.98
CA ARG A 37 6.29 15.61 2.18
C ARG A 37 4.95 15.17 2.79
N LEU A 38 4.96 14.09 3.57
CA LEU A 38 3.82 13.66 4.39
C LEU A 38 3.71 14.46 5.70
N GLY A 39 4.61 15.41 5.97
CA GLY A 39 4.55 16.31 7.12
C GLY A 39 5.25 15.79 8.38
N TYR A 40 6.05 14.74 8.27
CA TYR A 40 6.85 14.23 9.41
C TYR A 40 8.11 15.07 9.62
N THR A 41 8.46 15.31 10.87
CA THR A 41 9.70 15.96 11.28
C THR A 41 10.85 14.94 11.33
N ASP A 42 12.10 15.42 11.38
CA ASP A 42 13.26 14.53 11.46
C ASP A 42 13.29 13.71 12.78
N GLU A 43 12.59 14.17 13.84
CA GLU A 43 12.40 13.44 15.09
C GLU A 43 11.36 12.32 14.93
N ASP A 44 10.23 12.59 14.28
CA ASP A 44 9.17 11.59 14.02
C ASP A 44 9.70 10.41 13.18
N MET A 45 10.64 10.67 12.27
CA MET A 45 11.16 9.68 11.32
C MET A 45 11.93 8.52 11.95
N GLN A 46 12.39 8.63 13.20
CA GLN A 46 13.14 7.54 13.86
C GLN A 46 12.24 6.40 14.29
N ASP A 47 11.03 6.71 14.78
CA ASP A 47 10.14 5.73 15.41
C ASP A 47 8.85 5.48 14.61
N ILE A 48 8.63 6.22 13.52
CA ILE A 48 7.37 6.12 12.79
C ILE A 48 7.27 4.90 11.90
N VAL A 49 6.15 4.20 12.04
CA VAL A 49 5.68 3.19 11.08
C VAL A 49 4.51 3.80 10.30
N VAL A 50 4.73 4.05 9.00
CA VAL A 50 3.72 4.61 8.09
C VAL A 50 2.77 3.52 7.59
N ASP A 51 1.48 3.85 7.47
CA ASP A 51 0.49 2.96 6.86
C ASP A 51 0.78 2.75 5.37
N CYS A 52 0.96 1.50 4.97
CA CYS A 52 1.27 1.09 3.61
C CYS A 52 0.06 0.39 2.98
N LEU A 53 -0.41 0.90 1.84
CA LEU A 53 -1.60 0.40 1.15
C LEU A 53 -1.24 -0.14 -0.23
N ILE A 54 -1.64 -1.37 -0.53
CA ILE A 54 -1.47 -1.96 -1.85
C ILE A 54 -2.81 -1.98 -2.56
N ILE A 55 -2.91 -1.37 -3.74
CA ILE A 55 -4.14 -1.39 -4.54
C ILE A 55 -3.88 -2.22 -5.78
N TYR A 56 -4.51 -3.40 -5.86
CA TYR A 56 -4.28 -4.33 -6.96
C TYR A 56 -5.56 -4.54 -7.78
N PRO A 57 -5.43 -4.81 -9.10
CA PRO A 57 -6.58 -5.08 -9.94
C PRO A 57 -7.22 -6.43 -9.59
N ASP A 58 -8.55 -6.46 -9.48
CA ASP A 58 -9.35 -7.68 -9.39
C ASP A 58 -10.72 -7.44 -10.03
N GLN A 59 -11.00 -8.15 -11.12
CA GLN A 59 -12.25 -8.01 -11.88
C GLN A 59 -13.47 -8.52 -11.11
N ASN A 60 -13.28 -9.32 -10.05
CA ASN A 60 -14.36 -9.76 -9.16
C ASN A 60 -14.63 -8.76 -8.03
N SER A 61 -13.84 -7.69 -7.93
CA SER A 61 -14.01 -6.66 -6.89
C SER A 61 -15.02 -5.58 -7.28
N PHE A 62 -15.23 -4.65 -6.36
CA PHE A 62 -16.04 -3.46 -6.59
C PHE A 62 -15.23 -2.37 -7.32
N GLU A 63 -15.94 -1.57 -8.12
CA GLU A 63 -15.38 -0.38 -8.79
C GLU A 63 -15.14 0.77 -7.80
N ILE A 64 -15.89 0.78 -6.70
CA ILE A 64 -15.83 1.81 -5.68
C ILE A 64 -14.92 1.34 -4.55
N LEU A 65 -13.90 2.13 -4.23
CA LEU A 65 -13.05 1.91 -3.07
C LEU A 65 -13.86 1.98 -1.77
N PRO A 66 -13.66 1.03 -0.84
CA PRO A 66 -14.33 1.08 0.45
C PRO A 66 -13.92 2.34 1.23
N LYS A 67 -14.85 2.90 2.02
CA LYS A 67 -14.57 4.06 2.88
C LYS A 67 -13.43 3.80 3.88
N ASN A 68 -13.32 2.56 4.33
CA ASN A 68 -12.21 2.11 5.17
C ASN A 68 -11.19 1.38 4.29
N LEU A 69 -9.99 1.96 4.16
CA LEU A 69 -8.92 1.40 3.34
C LEU A 69 -8.07 0.35 4.09
N LYS A 70 -8.28 0.18 5.40
CA LYS A 70 -7.50 -0.69 6.30
C LYS A 70 -8.19 -2.05 6.55
N VAL A 71 -9.09 -2.47 5.67
CA VAL A 71 -9.98 -3.63 5.90
C VAL A 71 -9.24 -4.96 5.79
N HIS A 72 -8.28 -5.10 4.86
CA HIS A 72 -7.53 -6.33 4.69
C HIS A 72 -6.06 -6.11 5.03
N SER A 73 -5.66 -6.47 6.24
CA SER A 73 -4.26 -6.47 6.67
C SER A 73 -3.48 -7.61 6.03
N ILE A 74 -2.16 -7.42 5.92
CA ILE A 74 -1.23 -8.48 5.55
C ILE A 74 -0.53 -8.95 6.84
N ASP A 75 -0.92 -10.12 7.37
CA ASP A 75 -0.56 -10.58 8.73
C ASP A 75 0.94 -10.61 9.03
N GLN A 76 1.77 -10.82 8.01
CA GLN A 76 3.23 -10.86 8.14
C GLN A 76 3.89 -9.48 8.28
N PHE A 77 3.15 -8.37 8.12
CA PHE A 77 3.69 -7.01 8.19
C PHE A 77 2.78 -6.06 9.00
N THR A 78 3.37 -5.28 9.91
CA THR A 78 2.64 -4.25 10.65
C THR A 78 2.25 -3.07 9.76
N LYS A 79 1.00 -2.61 9.85
CA LYS A 79 0.45 -1.47 9.10
C LYS A 79 0.49 -1.61 7.57
N PHE A 80 0.45 -2.85 7.08
CA PHE A 80 0.29 -3.16 5.67
C PHE A 80 -1.13 -3.61 5.39
N TYR A 81 -1.73 -3.02 4.37
CA TYR A 81 -3.09 -3.31 3.93
C TYR A 81 -3.12 -3.53 2.42
N LYS A 82 -4.07 -4.32 1.94
CA LYS A 82 -4.29 -4.55 0.52
C LYS A 82 -5.77 -4.36 0.17
N ILE A 83 -6.04 -3.78 -0.98
CA ILE A 83 -7.41 -3.61 -1.48
C ILE A 83 -7.50 -4.01 -2.95
N PRO A 84 -8.43 -4.92 -3.29
CA PRO A 84 -8.75 -5.22 -4.66
C PRO A 84 -9.65 -4.12 -5.26
N VAL A 85 -9.36 -3.67 -6.49
CA VAL A 85 -10.19 -2.73 -7.24
C VAL A 85 -10.51 -3.29 -8.62
N LYS A 86 -11.78 -3.19 -9.03
CA LYS A 86 -12.17 -3.51 -10.40
C LYS A 86 -11.76 -2.38 -11.35
N LEU A 87 -10.93 -2.74 -12.33
CA LEU A 87 -10.53 -1.81 -13.38
C LEU A 87 -11.55 -1.84 -14.54
N PRO A 88 -11.83 -0.70 -15.18
CA PRO A 88 -12.66 -0.66 -16.37
C PRO A 88 -12.02 -1.48 -17.50
N THR A 89 -12.82 -2.34 -18.13
CA THR A 89 -12.46 -3.11 -19.33
C THR A 89 -12.98 -2.41 -20.57
N LEU A 90 -12.21 -2.44 -21.66
CA LEU A 90 -12.61 -1.90 -22.97
C LEU A 90 -13.69 -2.75 -23.64
#